data_AF-A0A919EDQ6-F1
#
_entry.id   AF-A0A919EDQ6-F1
#
_cell.length_a   1.000
_cell.length_b   1.000
_cell.length_c   1.000
_cell.angle_alpha   90.00
_cell.angle_beta   90.00
_cell.angle_gamma   90.00
#
_symmetry.space_group_name_H-M   'P 1'
#
loop_
_entity.id
_entity.type
_entity.pdbx_description
1 polymer ?
#
loop_
_entity_poly.entity_id
_entity_poly.type
_entity_poly.pdbx_seq_one_letter_code
_entity_poly.pdbx_strand_id
1 'polypeptide(L)'
;MVGTDVIEISVTLPVNDPTRAGEHPLDRRQLWDGLLQKAEYAVPYVADISECTVLERTGAGLVRDVVMRGERIREVVTFEDGWRVSFRRADERATWVIRNDIGEDEGGALTLTFSAEMQFHGGQAPDVEQLRATTERGVQNTLDVIRRHYAPAA
;
A
#
# COMPACT_ATOMS: atom_id res chain seq x y z
N MET A 1 -31.94 -5.22 7.51
CA MET A 1 -30.87 -5.77 6.66
C MET A 1 -29.78 -4.72 6.64
N VAL A 2 -28.64 -4.97 7.28
CA VAL A 2 -27.52 -4.02 7.28
C VAL A 2 -26.83 -4.20 5.93
N GLY A 3 -26.78 -3.15 5.12
CA GLY A 3 -26.18 -3.17 3.78
C GLY A 3 -24.72 -3.58 3.85
N THR A 4 -24.38 -4.59 3.09
CA THR A 4 -23.03 -5.15 2.97
C THR A 4 -22.37 -4.52 1.76
N ASP A 5 -22.12 -3.21 1.81
CA ASP A 5 -21.58 -2.51 0.64
C ASP A 5 -20.09 -2.79 0.52
N VAL A 6 -19.72 -3.44 -0.58
CA VAL A 6 -18.33 -3.62 -0.99
C VAL A 6 -17.86 -2.31 -1.59
N ILE A 7 -16.73 -1.81 -1.09
CA ILE A 7 -16.10 -0.58 -1.55
C ILE A 7 -14.89 -0.95 -2.40
N GLU A 8 -14.89 -0.45 -3.63
CA GLU A 8 -13.79 -0.62 -4.57
C GLU A 8 -13.14 0.72 -4.86
N ILE A 9 -11.82 0.78 -4.73
CA ILE A 9 -11.04 1.96 -5.07
C ILE A 9 -9.81 1.52 -5.88
N SER A 10 -9.43 2.35 -6.84
CA SER A 10 -8.15 2.25 -7.53
C SER A 10 -7.57 3.63 -7.77
N VAL A 11 -6.30 3.84 -7.43
CA VAL A 11 -5.54 5.05 -7.69
C VAL A 11 -4.19 4.67 -8.29
N THR A 12 -3.84 5.28 -9.41
CA THR A 12 -2.57 5.09 -10.11
C THR A 12 -1.82 6.41 -10.17
N LEU A 13 -0.55 6.42 -9.78
CA LEU A 13 0.34 7.57 -9.95
C LEU A 13 1.58 7.17 -10.78
N PRO A 14 2.17 8.09 -11.56
CA PRO A 14 3.47 7.88 -12.17
C PRO A 14 4.53 7.73 -11.07
N VAL A 15 5.43 6.75 -11.23
CA VAL A 15 6.54 6.52 -10.28
C VAL A 15 7.58 7.62 -10.39
N ASN A 16 7.81 8.14 -11.61
CA ASN A 16 8.73 9.24 -11.88
C ASN A 16 7.94 10.37 -12.56
N ASP A 17 7.39 11.28 -11.76
CA ASP A 17 6.62 12.42 -12.27
C ASP A 17 7.56 13.50 -12.84
N PRO A 18 7.49 13.82 -14.15
CA PRO A 18 8.37 14.82 -14.76
C PRO A 18 8.15 16.24 -14.22
N THR A 19 7.02 16.52 -13.58
CA THR A 19 6.74 17.84 -12.96
C THR A 19 7.48 18.02 -11.62
N ARG A 20 7.95 16.94 -11.00
CA ARG A 20 8.66 16.93 -9.71
C ARG A 20 10.18 16.90 -9.90
N ALA A 21 10.69 17.95 -10.55
CA ALA A 21 12.12 18.06 -10.83
C ALA A 21 12.98 18.01 -9.54
N GLY A 22 14.10 17.28 -9.60
CA GLY A 22 15.05 17.15 -8.50
C GLY A 22 14.81 15.99 -7.54
N GLU A 23 13.70 15.25 -7.70
CA GLU A 23 13.51 13.99 -6.96
C GLU A 23 14.39 12.87 -7.53
N HIS A 24 14.85 11.98 -6.65
CA HIS A 24 15.59 10.79 -7.08
C HIS A 24 14.68 9.89 -7.93
N PRO A 25 15.02 9.60 -9.20
CA PRO A 25 14.22 8.70 -10.02
C PRO A 25 14.34 7.28 -9.47
N LEU A 26 13.22 6.56 -9.47
CA LEU A 26 13.19 5.15 -9.08
C LEU A 26 13.17 4.26 -10.32
N ASP A 27 14.02 3.23 -10.32
CA ASP A 27 13.88 2.09 -11.21
C ASP A 27 12.90 1.05 -10.62
N ARG A 28 12.53 0.05 -11.44
CA ARG A 28 11.59 -1.01 -11.04
C ARG A 28 12.08 -1.81 -9.84
N ARG A 29 13.39 -2.07 -9.75
CA ARG A 29 13.98 -2.88 -8.68
C ARG A 29 13.92 -2.11 -7.37
N GLN A 30 14.31 -0.84 -7.37
CA GLN A 30 14.20 0.05 -6.21
C GLN A 30 12.75 0.18 -5.71
N LEU A 31 11.79 0.30 -6.64
CA LEU A 31 10.38 0.32 -6.30
C LEU A 31 9.93 -0.99 -5.67
N TRP A 32 10.29 -2.13 -6.27
CA TRP A 32 9.97 -3.46 -5.73
C TRP A 32 10.55 -3.65 -4.33
N ASP A 33 11.85 -3.40 -4.15
CA ASP A 33 12.53 -3.49 -2.85
C ASP A 33 11.86 -2.57 -1.81
N GLY A 34 11.41 -1.39 -2.23
CA GLY A 34 10.66 -0.46 -1.40
C GLY A 34 9.29 -0.97 -0.98
N LEU A 35 8.55 -1.67 -1.85
CA LEU A 35 7.29 -2.31 -1.50
C LEU A 35 7.49 -3.49 -0.54
N LEU A 36 8.58 -4.24 -0.68
CA LEU A 36 8.95 -5.29 0.28
C LEU A 36 9.29 -4.69 1.66
N GLN A 37 10.02 -3.56 1.70
CA GLN A 37 10.29 -2.84 2.94
C GLN A 37 8.98 -2.36 3.61
N LYS A 38 8.03 -1.84 2.83
CA LYS A 38 6.69 -1.48 3.31
C LYS A 38 5.90 -2.68 3.86
N ALA A 39 6.06 -3.85 3.24
CA ALA A 39 5.46 -5.09 3.72
C ALA A 39 6.04 -5.54 5.07
N GLU A 40 7.35 -5.39 5.25
CA GLU A 40 8.05 -5.72 6.50
C GLU A 40 7.76 -4.70 7.61
N TYR A 41 7.72 -3.41 7.29
CA TYR A 41 7.52 -2.33 8.26
C TYR A 41 6.71 -1.16 7.68
N ALA A 42 5.41 -1.15 7.93
CA ALA A 42 4.48 -0.18 7.32
C ALA A 42 4.46 1.21 7.96
N VAL A 43 5.01 1.39 9.17
CA VAL A 43 4.90 2.64 9.95
C VAL A 43 5.36 3.90 9.17
N PRO A 44 6.48 3.89 8.43
CA PRO A 44 6.90 5.06 7.65
C PRO A 44 5.98 5.36 6.45
N TYR A 45 5.26 4.33 5.97
CA TYR A 45 4.50 4.36 4.73
C TYR A 45 3.03 4.72 4.93
N VAL A 46 2.46 4.38 6.09
CA VAL A 46 1.04 4.54 6.39
C VAL A 46 0.91 5.28 7.71
N ALA A 47 0.54 6.57 7.65
CA ALA A 47 0.47 7.45 8.82
C ALA A 47 -0.48 6.96 9.93
N ASP A 48 -1.49 6.17 9.57
CA ASP A 48 -2.45 5.58 10.50
C ASP A 48 -1.89 4.35 11.26
N ILE A 49 -0.72 3.83 10.89
CA ILE A 49 -0.09 2.66 11.51
C ILE A 49 0.99 3.11 12.50
N SER A 50 0.82 2.77 13.77
CA SER A 50 1.78 3.12 14.85
C SER A 50 2.74 2.00 15.22
N GLU A 51 2.36 0.74 14.98
CA GLU A 51 3.17 -0.43 15.26
C GLU A 51 3.06 -1.43 14.10
N CYS A 52 4.14 -2.14 13.81
CA CYS A 52 4.18 -3.20 12.80
C CYS A 52 5.14 -4.28 13.27
N THR A 53 4.65 -5.51 13.43
CA THR A 53 5.43 -6.67 13.88
C THR A 53 5.19 -7.84 12.95
N VAL A 54 6.25 -8.32 12.29
CA VAL A 54 6.18 -9.55 11.48
C VAL A 54 6.19 -10.77 12.40
N LEU A 55 5.21 -11.64 12.20
CA LEU A 55 5.02 -12.87 12.97
C LEU A 55 5.60 -14.08 12.27
N GLU A 56 5.49 -14.12 10.94
CA GLU A 56 5.92 -15.24 10.11
C GLU A 56 6.41 -14.74 8.76
N ARG A 57 7.44 -15.40 8.22
CA ARG A 57 7.96 -15.17 6.87
C ARG A 57 7.93 -16.47 6.07
N THR A 58 7.57 -16.34 4.81
CA THR A 58 7.60 -17.41 3.81
C THR A 58 8.37 -16.91 2.58
N GLY A 59 8.69 -17.80 1.64
CA GLY A 59 9.30 -17.39 0.37
C GLY A 59 8.41 -16.52 -0.51
N ALA A 60 7.10 -16.51 -0.27
CA ALA A 60 6.10 -15.83 -1.11
C ALA A 60 5.27 -14.77 -0.36
N GLY A 61 5.71 -14.36 0.83
CA GLY A 61 4.93 -13.46 1.68
C GLY A 61 5.29 -13.48 3.16
N LEU A 62 4.49 -12.79 3.95
CA LEU A 62 4.63 -12.70 5.40
C LEU A 62 3.27 -12.58 6.09
N VAL A 63 3.24 -12.89 7.39
CA VAL A 63 2.11 -12.55 8.27
C VAL A 63 2.59 -11.51 9.26
N ARG A 64 1.81 -10.44 9.44
CA ARG A 64 2.15 -9.36 10.37
C ARG A 64 0.95 -8.92 11.19
N ASP A 65 1.23 -8.42 12.39
CA ASP A 65 0.29 -7.61 13.15
C ASP A 65 0.68 -6.13 12.98
N VAL A 66 -0.32 -5.28 12.74
CA VAL A 66 -0.18 -3.83 12.72
C VAL A 66 -1.14 -3.21 13.73
N VAL A 67 -0.78 -2.07 14.32
CA VAL A 67 -1.72 -1.24 15.09
C VAL A 67 -2.12 -0.06 14.21
N MET A 68 -3.31 -0.13 13.62
CA MET A 68 -3.87 0.92 12.77
C MET A 68 -4.95 1.69 13.53
N ARG A 69 -4.77 3.00 13.71
CA ARG A 69 -5.70 3.87 14.48
C ARG A 69 -6.06 3.30 15.87
N GLY A 70 -5.09 2.68 16.54
CA GLY A 70 -5.26 2.04 17.85
C GLY A 70 -5.87 0.63 17.83
N GLU A 71 -6.26 0.12 16.66
CA GLU A 71 -6.76 -1.24 16.49
C GLU A 71 -5.64 -2.18 16.03
N ARG A 72 -5.48 -3.32 16.72
CA ARG A 72 -4.56 -4.38 16.27
C ARG A 72 -5.22 -5.23 15.20
N ILE A 73 -4.59 -5.32 14.04
CA ILE A 73 -5.05 -6.03 12.86
C ILE A 73 -4.00 -7.03 12.44
N ARG A 74 -4.43 -8.23 12.04
CA ARG A 74 -3.57 -9.22 11.39
C ARG A 74 -3.73 -9.16 9.89
N GLU A 75 -2.60 -9.03 9.19
CA GLU A 75 -2.55 -9.08 7.74
C GLU A 75 -1.74 -10.29 7.27
N VAL A 76 -2.27 -10.97 6.25
CA VAL A 76 -1.51 -11.89 5.41
C VAL A 76 -1.06 -11.11 4.19
N VAL A 77 0.25 -11.02 3.98
CA VAL A 77 0.85 -10.30 2.88
C VAL A 77 1.45 -11.30 1.90
N THR A 78 1.12 -11.18 0.61
CA THR A 78 1.65 -12.05 -0.44
C THR A 78 2.43 -11.27 -1.48
N PHE A 79 3.47 -11.88 -2.02
CA PHE A 79 4.35 -11.32 -3.03
C PHE A 79 4.16 -12.05 -4.35
N GLU A 80 3.91 -11.29 -5.42
CA GLU A 80 4.00 -11.75 -6.79
C GLU A 80 5.23 -11.04 -7.39
N ASP A 81 6.33 -11.80 -7.49
CA ASP A 81 7.69 -11.27 -7.60
C ASP A 81 7.85 -10.20 -8.67
N GLY A 82 8.33 -9.02 -8.25
CA GLY A 82 8.71 -7.93 -9.13
C GLY A 82 7.55 -7.06 -9.63
N TRP A 83 6.30 -7.38 -9.28
CA TRP A 83 5.16 -6.61 -9.81
C TRP A 83 4.00 -6.37 -8.85
N ARG A 84 3.76 -7.19 -7.82
CA ARG A 84 2.63 -6.95 -6.90
C ARG A 84 2.90 -7.39 -5.47
N VAL A 85 2.45 -6.54 -4.54
CA VAL A 85 2.30 -6.90 -3.11
C VAL A 85 0.83 -6.78 -2.72
N SER A 86 0.27 -7.83 -2.13
CA SER A 86 -1.13 -7.84 -1.67
C SER A 86 -1.21 -7.95 -0.15
N PHE A 87 -2.04 -7.14 0.49
CA PHE A 87 -2.28 -7.11 1.93
C PHE A 87 -3.73 -7.53 2.20
N ARG A 88 -3.91 -8.62 2.93
CA ARG A 88 -5.24 -9.18 3.20
C ARG A 88 -5.56 -9.19 4.69
N ARG A 89 -6.69 -8.60 5.04
CA ARG A 89 -7.36 -8.80 6.33
C ARG A 89 -8.63 -9.61 6.11
N ALA A 90 -8.92 -10.52 7.04
CA ALA A 90 -10.24 -11.16 7.13
C ALA A 90 -10.53 -11.50 8.59
N ASP A 91 -11.35 -10.67 9.24
CA ASP A 91 -11.84 -10.92 10.59
C ASP A 91 -13.30 -10.45 10.74
N GLU A 92 -13.81 -10.51 11.98
CA GLU A 92 -15.19 -10.17 12.30
C GLU A 92 -15.56 -8.70 12.03
N ARG A 93 -14.58 -7.79 11.95
CA ARG A 93 -14.83 -6.34 11.78
C ARG A 93 -14.74 -5.89 10.32
N ALA A 94 -13.83 -6.49 9.54
CA ALA A 94 -13.70 -6.17 8.14
C ALA A 94 -12.99 -7.28 7.34
N THR A 95 -13.28 -7.30 6.05
CA THR A 95 -12.52 -8.05 5.05
C THR A 95 -11.97 -7.08 4.02
N TRP A 96 -10.69 -7.18 3.70
CA TRP A 96 -10.14 -6.43 2.57
C TRP A 96 -9.00 -7.13 1.87
N VAL A 97 -8.81 -6.74 0.62
CA VAL A 97 -7.60 -6.98 -0.15
C VAL A 97 -7.14 -5.64 -0.69
N ILE A 98 -5.94 -5.22 -0.30
CA ILE A 98 -5.26 -4.04 -0.85
C ILE A 98 -4.10 -4.55 -1.71
N ARG A 99 -4.01 -4.14 -2.97
CA ARG A 99 -2.94 -4.53 -3.90
C ARG A 99 -2.11 -3.32 -4.28
N ASN A 100 -0.80 -3.48 -4.33
CA ASN A 100 0.16 -2.46 -4.73
C ASN A 100 0.89 -3.00 -5.96
N ASP A 101 0.51 -2.48 -7.13
CA ASP A 101 0.91 -3.02 -8.43
C ASP A 101 1.89 -2.08 -9.12
N ILE A 102 3.02 -2.61 -9.54
CA ILE A 102 4.00 -1.93 -10.40
C ILE A 102 3.61 -2.22 -11.85
N GLY A 103 3.25 -1.17 -12.58
CA GLY A 103 2.90 -1.24 -13.99
C GLY A 103 3.75 -0.31 -14.85
N GLU A 104 3.32 -0.15 -16.09
CA GLU A 104 3.82 0.85 -17.03
C GLU A 104 2.61 1.54 -17.69
N ASP A 105 2.76 2.81 -18.07
CA ASP A 105 1.80 3.48 -18.94
C ASP A 105 2.03 3.13 -20.42
N GLU A 106 1.23 3.72 -21.32
CA GLU A 106 1.36 3.49 -22.76
C GLU A 106 2.74 3.88 -23.34
N GLY A 107 3.48 4.75 -22.65
CA GLY A 107 4.82 5.18 -23.01
C GLY A 107 5.93 4.33 -22.40
N GLY A 108 5.60 3.30 -21.61
CA GLY A 108 6.58 2.48 -20.89
C GLY A 108 7.11 3.11 -19.60
N ALA A 109 6.55 4.24 -19.16
CA ALA A 109 6.95 4.86 -17.89
C ALA A 109 6.33 4.11 -16.71
N LEU A 110 7.11 3.89 -15.66
CA LEU A 110 6.67 3.16 -14.47
C LEU A 110 5.46 3.81 -13.78
N THR A 111 4.48 3.00 -13.42
CA THR A 111 3.31 3.40 -12.64
C THR A 111 3.19 2.57 -11.36
N LEU A 112 2.63 3.18 -10.31
CA LEU A 112 2.27 2.49 -9.07
C LEU A 112 0.77 2.62 -8.85
N THR A 113 0.08 1.49 -8.78
CA THR A 113 -1.37 1.44 -8.57
C THR A 113 -1.68 0.84 -7.22
N PHE A 114 -2.42 1.58 -6.38
CA PHE A 114 -3.04 1.02 -5.17
C PHE A 114 -4.50 0.77 -5.45
N SER A 115 -4.90 -0.50 -5.39
CA SER A 115 -6.30 -0.91 -5.46
C SER A 115 -6.74 -1.53 -4.15
N ALA A 116 -8.00 -1.38 -3.81
CA ALA A 116 -8.57 -1.94 -2.60
C ALA A 116 -10.00 -2.41 -2.85
N GLU A 117 -10.30 -3.62 -2.41
CA GLU A 117 -11.64 -4.17 -2.24
C GLU A 117 -11.87 -4.33 -0.74
N MET A 118 -12.88 -3.64 -0.19
CA MET A 118 -13.12 -3.57 1.25
C MET A 118 -14.58 -3.82 1.58
N GLN A 119 -14.79 -4.56 2.66
CA GLN A 119 -16.10 -4.80 3.24
C GLN A 119 -16.00 -4.59 4.75
N PHE A 120 -16.79 -3.68 5.30
CA PHE A 120 -16.82 -3.39 6.74
C PHE A 120 -18.04 -4.05 7.36
N HIS A 121 -17.84 -4.77 8.46
CA HIS A 121 -18.87 -5.49 9.18
C HIS A 121 -19.36 -4.63 10.35
N GLY A 122 -20.29 -3.71 10.04
CA GLY A 122 -20.82 -2.75 11.00
C GLY A 122 -20.02 -1.44 11.05
N GLY A 123 -20.61 -0.43 11.70
CA GLY A 123 -20.13 0.95 11.63
C GLY A 123 -20.61 1.68 10.37
N GLN A 124 -20.23 2.94 10.24
CA GLN A 124 -20.51 3.74 9.05
C GLN A 124 -19.48 3.39 7.97
N ALA A 125 -19.94 3.09 6.76
CA ALA A 125 -19.06 2.94 5.61
C ALA A 125 -18.24 4.24 5.42
N PRO A 126 -16.94 4.13 5.07
CA PRO A 126 -16.12 5.32 4.82
C PRO A 126 -16.66 6.11 3.63
N ASP A 127 -16.45 7.42 3.68
CA ASP A 127 -16.65 8.28 2.52
C ASP A 127 -15.66 7.89 1.41
N VAL A 128 -16.20 7.49 0.25
CA VAL A 128 -15.42 7.00 -0.89
C VAL A 128 -14.49 8.08 -1.46
N GLU A 129 -14.90 9.34 -1.46
CA GLU A 129 -14.06 10.45 -1.93
C GLU A 129 -12.88 10.67 -0.97
N GLN A 130 -13.17 10.69 0.34
CA GLN A 130 -12.13 10.79 1.36
C GLN A 130 -11.16 9.60 1.31
N LEU A 131 -11.67 8.40 1.03
CA LEU A 131 -10.89 7.18 0.90
C LEU A 131 -9.99 7.21 -0.33
N ARG A 132 -10.50 7.70 -1.46
CA ARG A 132 -9.71 7.94 -2.68
C ARG A 132 -8.57 8.92 -2.40
N ALA A 133 -8.86 10.07 -1.81
CA ALA A 133 -7.85 11.08 -1.47
C ALA A 133 -6.79 10.55 -0.48
N THR A 134 -7.21 9.71 0.48
CA THR A 134 -6.29 9.06 1.41
C THR A 134 -5.42 8.02 0.72
N THR A 135 -5.98 7.28 -0.24
CA THR A 135 -5.21 6.30 -1.01
C THR A 135 -4.19 6.98 -1.90
N GLU A 136 -4.55 8.09 -2.57
CA GLU A 136 -3.63 8.89 -3.36
C GLU A 136 -2.44 9.41 -2.52
N ARG A 137 -2.72 9.95 -1.33
CA ARG A 137 -1.66 10.33 -0.38
C ARG A 137 -0.80 9.12 0.04
N GLY A 138 -1.41 7.95 0.19
CA GLY A 138 -0.71 6.70 0.50
C GLY A 138 0.23 6.25 -0.62
N VAL A 139 -0.17 6.39 -1.89
CA VAL A 139 0.67 6.12 -3.06
C VAL A 139 1.86 7.09 -3.07
N GLN A 140 1.58 8.40 -2.96
CA GLN A 140 2.63 9.42 -2.97
C GLN A 140 3.63 9.25 -1.81
N ASN A 141 3.14 9.05 -0.57
CA ASN A 141 4.03 8.83 0.58
C ASN A 141 4.87 7.57 0.41
N THR A 142 4.30 6.52 -0.21
CA THR A 142 5.08 5.30 -0.50
C THR A 142 6.25 5.62 -1.43
N LEU A 143 6.01 6.33 -2.54
CA LEU A 143 7.08 6.76 -3.44
C LEU A 143 8.11 7.63 -2.72
N ASP A 144 7.66 8.60 -1.92
CA ASP A 144 8.55 9.52 -1.20
C ASP A 144 9.46 8.81 -0.20
N VAL A 145 8.93 7.85 0.57
CA VAL A 145 9.73 7.05 1.51
C VAL A 145 10.77 6.22 0.76
N ILE A 146 10.39 5.57 -0.34
CA ILE A 146 11.33 4.78 -1.15
C ILE A 146 12.42 5.68 -1.74
N ARG A 147 12.06 6.84 -2.29
CA ARG A 147 13.04 7.81 -2.82
C ARG A 147 14.03 8.26 -1.75
N ARG A 148 13.58 8.59 -0.54
CA ARG A 148 14.48 8.98 0.56
C ARG A 148 15.47 7.88 0.94
N HIS A 149 15.07 6.61 0.81
CA HIS A 149 15.96 5.47 1.08
C HIS A 149 17.11 5.37 0.06
N TYR A 150 16.87 5.74 -1.20
CA TYR A 150 17.85 5.65 -2.29
C TYR A 150 18.52 6.98 -2.66
N ALA A 151 18.01 8.10 -2.15
CA ALA A 151 18.61 9.40 -2.37
C ALA A 151 20.05 9.42 -1.80
N PRO A 152 21.02 10.00 -2.51
CA PRO A 152 22.37 10.14 -2.00
C PRO A 152 22.35 10.96 -0.70
N ALA A 153 23.23 10.61 0.24
CA ALA A 153 23.45 11.42 1.43
C ALA A 153 23.89 12.83 1.01
N ALA A 154 23.24 13.84 1.60
CA ALA A 154 23.56 15.25 1.38
C ALA A 154 24.93 15.62 1.99
#